data_AF-A0A4Z0AA11-F1
#
_entry.id   AF-A0A4Z0AA11-F1
#
_cell.length_a   1.000
_cell.length_b   1.000
_cell.length_c   1.000
_cell.angle_alpha   90.00
_cell.angle_beta   90.00
_cell.angle_gamma   90.00
#
_symmetry.space_group_name_H-M   'P 1'
#
loop_
_entity.id
_entity.type
_entity.pdbx_description
1 polymer ?
#
loop_
_entity_poly.entity_id
_entity_poly.type
_entity_poly.pdbx_seq_one_letter_code
_entity_poly.pdbx_strand_id
1 'polypeptide(L)'
;MSTTAFFKSLRLSQAEYDRHAASQSSDTQDMMTCDENSPKLKIIAESEEVKEVLREASNAGEDWILVPYDPEDMVESVMHRIANIIRIPEKHLRLAGNEEILPSWEDVSELDFFTQTQTQPIEAILLPTSDVDGYVAARRKVGRWRRFPFEPPAASELPANPHARAQALFPVLDTTDSAHWADYIIHRQAAESRLNEAFERLEYYDENAPYWSMIRDSTLGALYGEDDLTEEECHKIADSVANTSLDAKDDGCEIRDANVITRIHSLVAPKSVDMHLTFHHRTRMYSVEYGYSLGFRINKEPVPPLTSFPNSNRKLNRMHSGQGWTTFGWFYLDDRRAEHSACPVSARHLKQVHDALFGPAKKGKLGERMSLRGTAKLMLASLGIAFDVAVDEEDKDENGDGHTSSMEACLELAAEKPGISAAHLRKICGIPPLKGDDTADLSKEQVTAPMDPSEDEYGSDDDGYGRGRRDEECIFI
;
A
#
# COMPACT_ATOMS: atom_id res chain seq x y z
N MET A 1 35.09 0.77 11.54
CA MET A 1 35.10 -0.66 11.18
C MET A 1 34.47 -1.40 12.34
N SER A 2 33.16 -1.66 12.27
CA SER A 2 32.47 -2.48 13.26
C SER A 2 32.88 -3.92 13.01
N THR A 3 33.49 -4.59 13.99
CA THR A 3 33.76 -6.03 13.94
C THR A 3 32.40 -6.73 13.98
N THR A 4 31.93 -7.20 12.83
CA THR A 4 30.76 -8.07 12.75
C THR A 4 31.05 -9.26 13.67
N ALA A 5 30.23 -9.43 14.71
CA ALA A 5 30.33 -10.60 15.56
C ALA A 5 30.09 -11.82 14.68
N PHE A 6 31.04 -12.76 14.67
CA PHE A 6 30.88 -14.04 13.97
C PHE A 6 29.57 -14.70 14.42
N PHE A 7 28.75 -15.18 13.49
CA PHE A 7 27.41 -15.67 13.80
C PHE A 7 27.43 -16.77 14.88
N LYS A 8 28.45 -17.64 14.82
CA LYS A 8 28.72 -18.68 15.82
C LYS A 8 28.90 -18.15 17.25
N SER A 9 29.44 -16.94 17.43
CA SER A 9 29.66 -16.33 18.75
C SER A 9 28.37 -15.92 19.46
N LEU A 10 27.24 -15.90 18.74
CA LEU A 10 25.91 -15.63 19.30
C LEU A 10 25.30 -16.88 19.95
N ARG A 11 25.91 -18.06 19.77
CA ARG A 11 25.44 -19.32 20.34
C ARG A 11 25.63 -19.33 21.85
N LEU A 12 24.53 -19.49 22.56
CA LEU A 12 24.51 -19.58 24.01
C LEU A 12 24.78 -21.02 24.49
N SER A 13 25.37 -21.14 25.67
CA SER A 13 25.31 -22.43 26.38
C SER A 13 23.87 -22.79 26.71
N GLN A 14 23.57 -24.08 26.94
CA GLN A 14 22.20 -24.50 27.29
C GLN A 14 21.66 -23.71 28.48
N ALA A 15 22.44 -23.57 29.56
CA ALA A 15 22.02 -22.84 30.76
C ALA A 15 21.85 -21.31 30.56
N GLU A 16 22.53 -20.72 29.58
CA GLU A 16 22.30 -19.32 29.20
C GLU A 16 21.05 -19.17 28.35
N TYR A 17 20.85 -20.09 27.41
CA TYR A 17 19.68 -20.13 26.57
C TYR A 17 18.41 -20.37 27.40
N ASP A 18 18.43 -21.32 28.34
CA ASP A 18 17.30 -21.60 29.24
C ASP A 18 16.92 -20.36 30.06
N ARG A 19 17.91 -19.58 30.53
CA ARG A 19 17.68 -18.31 31.24
C ARG A 19 17.09 -17.25 30.32
N HIS A 20 17.54 -17.18 29.07
CA HIS A 20 16.98 -16.28 28.07
C HIS A 20 15.52 -16.65 27.74
N ALA A 21 15.25 -17.93 27.46
CA ALA A 21 13.91 -18.44 27.19
C ALA A 21 12.95 -18.23 28.37
N ALA A 22 13.41 -18.46 29.60
CA ALA A 22 12.60 -18.21 30.80
C ALA A 22 12.30 -16.72 31.06
N SER A 23 13.00 -15.80 30.39
CA SER A 23 12.73 -14.36 30.47
C SER A 23 11.72 -13.86 29.43
N GLN A 24 11.36 -14.71 28.46
CA GLN A 24 10.30 -14.44 27.49
C GLN A 24 8.93 -14.83 28.08
N SER A 25 7.83 -14.33 27.51
CA SER A 25 6.49 -14.50 28.10
C SER A 25 6.07 -15.98 28.15
N SER A 26 5.21 -16.33 29.09
CA SER A 26 4.65 -17.69 29.19
C SER A 26 3.87 -18.10 27.94
N ASP A 27 3.27 -17.14 27.25
CA ASP A 27 2.42 -17.38 26.07
C ASP A 27 3.22 -18.00 24.91
N THR A 28 4.51 -17.64 24.78
CA THR A 28 5.42 -18.24 23.80
C THR A 28 5.76 -19.72 24.07
N GLN A 29 5.53 -20.26 25.29
CA GLN A 29 5.85 -21.66 25.60
C GLN A 29 4.77 -22.66 25.17
N ASP A 30 3.49 -22.28 25.21
CA ASP A 30 2.40 -23.16 24.78
C ASP A 30 2.38 -23.35 23.25
N MET A 31 2.93 -22.41 22.48
CA MET A 31 3.06 -22.50 21.01
C MET A 31 4.14 -23.51 20.53
N MET A 32 4.82 -24.22 21.44
CA MET A 32 5.94 -25.08 21.07
C MET A 32 5.57 -26.55 20.82
N THR A 33 4.35 -26.97 21.11
CA THR A 33 3.99 -28.39 21.00
C THR A 33 3.51 -28.72 19.59
N CYS A 34 4.39 -29.28 18.76
CA CYS A 34 4.00 -30.02 17.56
C CYS A 34 3.79 -31.50 17.90
N ASP A 35 2.81 -32.15 17.27
CA ASP A 35 2.67 -33.61 17.31
C ASP A 35 3.92 -34.28 16.70
N GLU A 36 4.26 -35.49 17.13
CA GLU A 36 5.35 -36.29 16.56
C GLU A 36 5.14 -36.56 15.06
N ASN A 37 3.89 -36.51 14.60
CA ASN A 37 3.51 -36.70 13.19
C ASN A 37 3.47 -35.40 12.37
N SER A 38 3.81 -34.26 12.96
CA SER A 38 3.80 -32.97 12.26
C SER A 38 4.80 -32.97 11.10
N PRO A 39 4.49 -32.27 9.99
CA PRO A 39 5.43 -32.12 8.90
C PRO A 39 6.73 -31.47 9.38
N LYS A 40 7.83 -31.75 8.68
CA LYS A 40 9.16 -31.26 9.05
C LYS A 40 9.72 -30.37 7.96
N LEU A 41 10.11 -29.17 8.35
CA LEU A 41 10.80 -28.21 7.52
C LEU A 41 12.31 -28.49 7.59
N LYS A 42 12.95 -28.62 6.44
CA LYS A 42 14.41 -28.77 6.35
C LYS A 42 15.06 -27.40 6.32
N ILE A 43 15.81 -27.07 7.37
CA ILE A 43 16.49 -25.79 7.52
C ILE A 43 17.91 -25.94 7.03
N ILE A 44 18.24 -25.21 5.96
CA ILE A 44 19.56 -25.17 5.34
C ILE A 44 20.20 -23.79 5.53
N ALA A 45 21.44 -23.60 5.09
CA ALA A 45 22.08 -22.29 5.06
C ALA A 45 23.01 -22.12 3.86
N GLU A 46 23.17 -20.89 3.39
CA GLU A 46 24.13 -20.55 2.32
C GLU A 46 25.52 -20.19 2.87
N SER A 47 25.55 -19.41 3.96
CA SER A 47 26.78 -18.98 4.63
C SER A 47 27.45 -20.13 5.36
N GLU A 48 28.76 -20.30 5.17
CA GLU A 48 29.55 -21.35 5.83
C GLU A 48 29.54 -21.23 7.34
N GLU A 49 29.43 -20.02 7.90
CA GLU A 49 29.34 -19.81 9.34
C GLU A 49 28.05 -20.41 9.92
N VAL A 50 26.93 -20.23 9.22
CA VAL A 50 25.63 -20.80 9.65
C VAL A 50 25.62 -22.32 9.44
N LYS A 51 26.18 -22.83 8.35
CA LYS A 51 26.35 -24.28 8.14
C LYS A 51 27.17 -24.93 9.24
N GLU A 52 28.18 -24.25 9.78
CA GLU A 52 28.93 -24.75 10.93
C GLU A 52 28.04 -24.88 12.18
N VAL A 53 27.22 -23.87 12.46
CA VAL A 53 26.24 -23.92 13.57
C VAL A 53 25.23 -25.06 13.37
N LEU A 54 24.70 -25.23 12.16
CA LEU A 54 23.76 -26.31 11.82
C LEU A 54 24.40 -27.70 12.01
N ARG A 55 25.65 -27.89 11.58
CA ARG A 55 26.39 -29.14 11.82
C ARG A 55 26.58 -29.47 13.28
N GLU A 56 26.83 -28.47 14.12
CA GLU A 56 26.96 -28.67 15.57
C GLU A 56 25.63 -28.88 16.29
N ALA A 57 24.50 -28.55 15.65
CA ALA A 57 23.16 -28.78 16.18
C ALA A 57 22.53 -30.08 15.65
N SER A 58 22.93 -30.52 14.45
CA SER A 58 22.50 -31.79 13.86
C SER A 58 23.15 -32.98 14.57
N ASN A 59 22.33 -33.95 14.98
CA ASN A 59 22.82 -35.19 15.58
C ASN A 59 23.71 -36.02 14.63
N ALA A 60 23.57 -35.81 13.31
CA ALA A 60 24.31 -36.52 12.27
C ALA A 60 25.52 -35.72 11.74
N GLY A 61 25.72 -34.48 12.21
CA GLY A 61 26.76 -33.59 11.68
C GLY A 61 26.47 -33.06 10.28
N GLU A 62 25.19 -33.07 9.87
CA GLU A 62 24.72 -32.54 8.59
C GLU A 62 24.65 -31.01 8.62
N ASP A 63 24.80 -30.36 7.47
CA ASP A 63 24.71 -28.90 7.32
C ASP A 63 23.27 -28.36 7.28
N TRP A 64 22.34 -29.16 7.80
CA TRP A 64 20.92 -28.86 7.91
C TRP A 64 20.32 -29.50 9.17
N ILE A 65 19.16 -29.00 9.59
CA ILE A 65 18.33 -29.56 10.66
C ILE A 65 16.88 -29.74 10.17
N LEU A 66 16.13 -30.63 10.81
CA LEU A 66 14.68 -30.76 10.58
C LEU A 66 13.93 -30.17 11.77
N VAL A 67 13.00 -29.28 11.48
CA VAL A 67 12.18 -28.60 12.49
C VAL A 67 10.71 -28.92 12.23
N PRO A 68 9.99 -29.48 13.21
CA PRO A 68 8.56 -29.71 13.06
C PRO A 68 7.80 -28.38 13.03
N TYR A 69 6.74 -28.33 12.25
CA TYR A 69 5.82 -27.20 12.19
C TYR A 69 4.38 -27.69 12.00
N ASP A 70 3.43 -26.86 12.42
CA ASP A 70 1.99 -27.01 12.20
C ASP A 70 1.53 -25.94 11.18
N PRO A 71 0.58 -26.24 10.28
CA PRO A 71 -0.01 -25.21 9.41
C PRO A 71 -0.62 -24.01 10.15
N GLU A 72 -1.04 -24.18 11.40
CA GLU A 72 -1.55 -23.10 12.27
C GLU A 72 -0.43 -22.33 12.99
N ASP A 73 0.84 -22.69 12.80
CA ASP A 73 1.96 -21.93 13.36
C ASP A 73 2.10 -20.58 12.64
N MET A 74 2.52 -19.56 13.38
CA MET A 74 3.20 -18.40 12.80
C MET A 74 4.66 -18.76 12.46
N VAL A 75 5.25 -18.07 11.48
CA VAL A 75 6.69 -18.22 11.17
C VAL A 75 7.58 -17.96 12.39
N GLU A 76 7.20 -17.04 13.28
CA GLU A 76 7.86 -16.78 14.57
C GLU A 76 7.94 -18.05 15.42
N SER A 77 6.86 -18.83 15.50
CA SER A 77 6.85 -20.10 16.25
C SER A 77 7.87 -21.11 15.68
N VAL A 78 7.99 -21.18 14.35
CA VAL A 78 9.01 -22.01 13.68
C VAL A 78 10.41 -21.49 13.96
N MET A 79 10.63 -20.17 13.86
CA MET A 79 11.92 -19.54 14.17
C MET A 79 12.33 -19.75 15.62
N HIS A 80 11.38 -19.73 16.55
CA HIS A 80 11.61 -20.01 17.95
C HIS A 80 12.10 -21.46 18.17
N ARG A 81 11.49 -22.43 17.49
CA ARG A 81 11.96 -23.84 17.55
C ARG A 81 13.35 -23.98 16.93
N ILE A 82 13.66 -23.28 15.84
CA ILE A 82 15.02 -23.20 15.27
C ILE A 82 15.99 -22.65 16.32
N ALA A 83 15.65 -21.52 16.95
CA ALA A 83 16.44 -20.87 17.98
C ALA A 83 16.75 -21.81 19.15
N ASN A 84 15.77 -22.62 19.58
CA ASN A 84 15.95 -23.62 20.63
C ASN A 84 16.96 -24.71 20.25
N ILE A 85 16.91 -25.18 18.99
CA ILE A 85 17.80 -26.24 18.50
C ILE A 85 19.24 -25.73 18.38
N ILE A 86 19.43 -24.56 17.76
CA ILE A 86 20.78 -24.02 17.50
C ILE A 86 21.34 -23.21 18.68
N ARG A 87 20.48 -22.83 19.63
CA ARG A 87 20.77 -21.99 20.82
C ARG A 87 21.22 -20.58 20.50
N ILE A 88 20.64 -19.96 19.48
CA ILE A 88 20.87 -18.55 19.12
C ILE A 88 19.55 -17.80 19.29
N PRO A 89 19.51 -16.67 20.02
CA PRO A 89 18.28 -15.90 20.16
C PRO A 89 17.67 -15.47 18.83
N GLU A 90 16.35 -15.62 18.72
CA GLU A 90 15.55 -15.40 17.52
C GLU A 90 15.76 -14.04 16.84
N LYS A 91 16.00 -12.97 17.62
CA LYS A 91 16.29 -11.62 17.11
C LYS A 91 17.48 -11.56 16.13
N HIS A 92 18.34 -12.58 16.13
CA HIS A 92 19.51 -12.70 15.25
C HIS A 92 19.27 -13.58 14.03
N LEU A 93 18.06 -14.15 13.88
CA LEU A 93 17.70 -15.13 12.87
C LEU A 93 16.62 -14.55 11.95
N ARG A 94 16.69 -14.92 10.68
CA ARG A 94 15.60 -14.78 9.71
C ARG A 94 15.47 -16.08 8.93
N LEU A 95 14.26 -16.36 8.50
CA LEU A 95 13.96 -17.51 7.65
C LEU A 95 13.63 -17.02 6.25
N ALA A 96 14.11 -17.73 5.24
CA ALA A 96 13.82 -17.43 3.85
C ALA A 96 13.31 -18.68 3.11
N GLY A 97 12.35 -18.50 2.23
CA GLY A 97 11.73 -19.55 1.43
C GLY A 97 11.29 -18.98 0.08
N ASN A 98 11.32 -19.78 -0.98
CA ASN A 98 10.93 -19.34 -2.34
C ASN A 98 11.61 -18.02 -2.81
N GLU A 99 12.88 -17.82 -2.42
CA GLU A 99 13.66 -16.60 -2.72
C GLU A 99 13.16 -15.31 -2.04
N GLU A 100 12.34 -15.43 -1.00
CA GLU A 100 11.84 -14.33 -0.16
C GLU A 100 12.19 -14.56 1.31
N ILE A 101 12.21 -13.48 2.09
CA ILE A 101 12.26 -13.56 3.56
C ILE A 101 10.84 -13.83 4.05
N LEU A 102 10.66 -14.85 4.89
CA LEU A 102 9.36 -15.19 5.44
C LEU A 102 9.03 -14.24 6.61
N PRO A 103 7.90 -13.50 6.57
CA PRO A 103 7.53 -12.58 7.65
C PRO A 103 7.25 -13.33 8.94
N SER A 104 7.79 -12.89 10.08
CA SER A 104 7.68 -13.65 11.33
C SER A 104 6.24 -13.75 11.85
N TRP A 105 5.39 -12.77 11.56
CA TRP A 105 4.01 -12.69 12.06
C TRP A 105 2.99 -13.39 11.15
N GLU A 106 3.40 -13.93 10.01
CA GLU A 106 2.49 -14.55 9.05
C GLU A 106 2.25 -16.01 9.41
N ASP A 107 1.02 -16.47 9.20
CA ASP A 107 0.65 -17.86 9.40
C ASP A 107 1.27 -18.73 8.30
N VAL A 108 1.84 -19.86 8.71
CA VAL A 108 2.49 -20.80 7.81
C VAL A 108 1.52 -21.30 6.73
N SER A 109 0.23 -21.43 7.03
CA SER A 109 -0.79 -21.84 6.07
C SER A 109 -1.15 -20.79 5.00
N GLU A 110 -0.88 -19.50 5.25
CA GLU A 110 -1.14 -18.41 4.30
C GLU A 110 -0.01 -18.27 3.28
N LEU A 111 1.17 -18.79 3.60
CA LEU A 111 2.34 -18.76 2.74
C LEU A 111 2.30 -19.87 1.68
N ASP A 112 2.23 -19.48 0.40
CA ASP A 112 2.32 -20.39 -0.77
C ASP A 112 3.55 -21.31 -0.74
N PHE A 113 4.61 -20.90 -0.05
CA PHE A 113 5.81 -21.69 0.18
C PHE A 113 5.51 -23.01 0.91
N PHE A 114 4.53 -23.03 1.83
CA PHE A 114 4.17 -24.20 2.63
C PHE A 114 2.99 -25.01 2.08
N THR A 115 2.20 -24.45 1.17
CA THR A 115 1.02 -25.12 0.57
C THR A 115 1.39 -26.08 -0.58
N GLN A 116 2.66 -26.13 -0.98
CA GLN A 116 3.14 -26.97 -2.07
C GLN A 116 2.94 -28.47 -1.79
N THR A 117 2.56 -29.24 -2.81
CA THR A 117 2.38 -30.69 -2.69
C THR A 117 3.70 -31.36 -2.33
N GLN A 118 3.82 -31.85 -1.09
CA GLN A 118 5.08 -32.35 -0.55
C GLN A 118 5.40 -33.77 -1.03
N THR A 119 6.22 -33.87 -2.09
CA THR A 119 6.94 -35.13 -2.39
C THR A 119 8.32 -35.20 -1.71
N GLN A 120 8.81 -34.07 -1.20
CA GLN A 120 10.06 -33.91 -0.47
C GLN A 120 9.85 -32.91 0.68
N PRO A 121 10.69 -32.94 1.73
CA PRO A 121 10.66 -31.92 2.78
C PRO A 121 10.88 -30.53 2.19
N ILE A 122 10.06 -29.58 2.61
CA ILE A 122 10.21 -28.17 2.23
C ILE A 122 11.56 -27.66 2.74
N GLU A 123 12.30 -26.91 1.93
CA GLU A 123 13.62 -26.37 2.28
C GLU A 123 13.56 -24.87 2.52
N ALA A 124 13.86 -24.45 3.75
CA ALA A 124 13.97 -23.03 4.12
C ALA A 124 15.42 -22.68 4.49
N ILE A 125 15.86 -21.47 4.15
CA ILE A 125 17.22 -20.98 4.37
C ILE A 125 17.24 -20.15 5.65
N LEU A 126 18.09 -20.55 6.60
CA LEU A 126 18.38 -19.77 7.80
C LEU A 126 19.43 -18.70 7.48
N LEU A 127 19.10 -17.45 7.79
CA LEU A 127 19.95 -16.30 7.55
C LEU A 127 20.24 -15.57 8.88
N PRO A 128 21.49 -15.13 9.12
CA PRO A 128 21.78 -14.12 10.13
C PRO A 128 21.10 -12.81 9.75
N THR A 129 20.58 -12.05 10.72
CA THR A 129 20.00 -10.72 10.45
C THR A 129 20.96 -9.79 9.71
N SER A 130 22.28 -9.97 9.85
CA SER A 130 23.30 -9.20 9.13
C SER A 130 23.42 -9.50 7.63
N ASP A 131 22.98 -10.69 7.19
CA ASP A 131 23.19 -11.18 5.83
C ASP A 131 21.95 -10.99 4.96
N VAL A 132 20.83 -10.65 5.59
CA VAL A 132 19.52 -10.41 5.04
C VAL A 132 19.54 -9.42 3.87
N ASP A 133 20.14 -8.24 4.07
CA ASP A 133 20.28 -7.23 3.01
C ASP A 133 21.02 -7.77 1.77
N GLY A 134 22.08 -8.56 2.00
CA GLY A 134 22.87 -9.17 0.94
C GLY A 134 22.10 -10.27 0.20
N TYR A 135 21.35 -11.09 0.94
CA TYR A 135 20.51 -12.14 0.39
C TYR A 135 19.40 -11.57 -0.51
N VAL A 136 18.65 -10.57 -0.03
CA VAL A 136 17.59 -9.93 -0.83
C VAL A 136 18.18 -9.19 -2.03
N ALA A 137 19.32 -8.50 -1.89
CA ALA A 137 19.97 -7.87 -3.03
C ALA A 137 20.38 -8.89 -4.12
N ALA A 138 20.83 -10.09 -3.73
CA ALA A 138 21.26 -11.14 -4.65
C ALA A 138 20.10 -11.88 -5.33
N ARG A 139 18.96 -12.01 -4.64
CA ARG A 139 17.76 -12.72 -5.14
C ARG A 139 16.63 -11.77 -5.58
N ARG A 140 16.96 -10.49 -5.69
CA ARG A 140 16.05 -9.40 -6.07
C ARG A 140 15.37 -9.72 -7.41
N LYS A 141 14.08 -10.00 -7.37
CA LYS A 141 13.22 -9.99 -8.56
C LYS A 141 12.74 -8.56 -8.78
N VAL A 142 13.34 -7.87 -9.74
CA VAL A 142 12.90 -6.52 -10.12
C VAL A 142 11.44 -6.60 -10.58
N GLY A 143 10.56 -5.81 -9.95
CA GLY A 143 9.17 -5.68 -10.40
C GLY A 143 8.18 -6.69 -9.85
N ARG A 144 8.40 -7.32 -8.69
CA ARG A 144 7.36 -8.16 -8.02
C ARG A 144 6.02 -7.43 -7.82
N TRP A 145 6.03 -6.10 -7.72
CA TRP A 145 4.80 -5.30 -7.60
C TRP A 145 4.00 -5.19 -8.90
N ARG A 146 4.61 -5.50 -10.05
CA ARG A 146 3.94 -5.47 -11.36
C ARG A 146 3.13 -6.73 -11.56
N ARG A 147 1.95 -6.56 -12.13
CA ARG A 147 1.04 -7.67 -12.45
C ARG A 147 1.19 -8.12 -13.90
N PHE A 148 1.59 -7.21 -14.79
CA PHE A 148 1.86 -7.53 -16.18
C PHE A 148 3.30 -8.07 -16.31
N PRO A 149 3.49 -9.34 -16.72
CA PRO A 149 4.81 -9.95 -16.84
C PRO A 149 5.54 -9.36 -18.05
N PHE A 150 6.22 -8.23 -17.82
CA PHE A 150 6.98 -7.53 -18.83
C PHE A 150 8.47 -7.53 -18.47
N GLU A 151 9.22 -8.36 -19.19
CA GLU A 151 10.68 -8.35 -19.11
C GLU A 151 11.22 -7.37 -20.17
N PRO A 152 11.77 -6.21 -19.76
CA PRO A 152 12.41 -5.31 -20.70
C PRO A 152 13.66 -6.00 -21.28
N PRO A 153 13.97 -5.77 -22.57
CA PRO A 153 15.15 -6.34 -23.19
C PRO A 153 16.43 -5.75 -22.56
N ALA A 154 17.56 -6.43 -22.78
CA ALA A 154 18.84 -5.99 -22.26
C ALA A 154 19.16 -4.57 -22.75
N ALA A 155 19.86 -3.77 -21.94
CA ALA A 155 20.18 -2.38 -22.27
C ALA A 155 20.91 -2.22 -23.62
N SER A 156 21.68 -3.23 -24.04
CA SER A 156 22.36 -3.29 -25.34
C SER A 156 21.44 -3.46 -26.55
N GLU A 157 20.21 -3.95 -26.33
CA GLU A 157 19.21 -4.24 -27.36
C GLU A 157 18.19 -3.10 -27.52
N LEU A 158 18.25 -2.10 -26.65
CA LEU A 158 17.28 -1.00 -26.65
C LEU A 158 17.43 -0.10 -27.89
N PRO A 159 16.33 0.20 -28.60
CA PRO A 159 16.35 1.10 -29.74
C PRO A 159 16.98 2.47 -29.42
N ALA A 160 17.64 3.10 -30.39
CA ALA A 160 18.18 4.46 -30.22
C ALA A 160 17.07 5.54 -30.25
N ASN A 161 16.00 5.30 -31.00
CA ASN A 161 14.85 6.19 -31.04
C ASN A 161 14.12 6.16 -29.69
N PRO A 162 13.90 7.31 -29.01
CA PRO A 162 13.30 7.34 -27.68
C PRO A 162 11.88 6.76 -27.60
N HIS A 163 11.07 6.94 -28.65
CA HIS A 163 9.71 6.41 -28.67
C HIS A 163 9.71 4.88 -28.79
N ALA A 164 10.50 4.32 -29.71
CA ALA A 164 10.68 2.87 -29.81
C ALA A 164 11.33 2.28 -28.55
N ARG A 165 12.24 3.01 -27.91
CA ARG A 165 12.83 2.63 -26.62
C ARG A 165 11.78 2.58 -25.51
N ALA A 166 10.87 3.56 -25.45
CA ALA A 166 9.79 3.56 -24.47
C ALA A 166 8.84 2.37 -24.68
N GLN A 167 8.53 2.02 -25.93
CA GLN A 167 7.75 0.82 -26.28
C GLN A 167 8.44 -0.49 -25.88
N ALA A 168 9.78 -0.53 -25.91
CA ALA A 168 10.54 -1.68 -25.46
C ALA A 168 10.72 -1.76 -23.93
N LEU A 169 10.63 -0.62 -23.23
CA LEU A 169 10.83 -0.56 -21.77
C LEU A 169 9.54 -0.65 -20.97
N PHE A 170 8.41 -0.26 -21.56
CA PHE A 170 7.14 -0.14 -20.86
C PHE A 170 6.00 -0.67 -21.72
N PRO A 171 4.91 -1.16 -21.08
CA PRO A 171 3.75 -1.64 -21.80
C PRO A 171 2.82 -0.50 -22.27
N VAL A 172 3.37 0.44 -23.04
CA VAL A 172 2.62 1.55 -23.64
C VAL A 172 1.67 1.04 -24.73
N LEU A 173 0.54 1.73 -24.91
CA LEU A 173 -0.54 1.36 -25.83
C LEU A 173 -0.85 2.53 -26.76
N ASP A 174 -1.24 2.27 -28.02
CA ASP A 174 -1.77 3.30 -28.93
C ASP A 174 -0.96 4.62 -29.01
N THR A 175 0.37 4.53 -28.90
CA THR A 175 1.23 5.68 -28.64
C THR A 175 1.19 6.75 -29.71
N THR A 176 1.34 8.00 -29.27
CA THR A 176 1.46 9.19 -30.14
C THR A 176 2.92 9.64 -30.29
N ASP A 177 3.24 10.20 -31.46
CA ASP A 177 4.56 10.79 -31.70
C ASP A 177 4.76 12.01 -30.80
N SER A 178 5.93 12.10 -30.16
CA SER A 178 6.30 13.23 -29.31
C SER A 178 7.83 13.35 -29.17
N ALA A 179 8.32 14.57 -29.02
CA ALA A 179 9.74 14.82 -28.74
C ALA A 179 10.13 14.45 -27.29
N HIS A 180 9.15 14.28 -26.39
CA HIS A 180 9.38 14.12 -24.96
C HIS A 180 9.52 12.66 -24.49
N TRP A 181 9.56 11.69 -25.40
CA TRP A 181 9.71 10.27 -25.01
C TRP A 181 11.01 9.98 -24.26
N ALA A 182 12.08 10.73 -24.54
CA ALA A 182 13.34 10.60 -23.81
C ALA A 182 13.17 10.99 -22.33
N ASP A 183 12.56 12.14 -22.05
CA ASP A 183 12.31 12.63 -20.69
C ASP A 183 11.30 11.73 -19.96
N TYR A 184 10.30 11.20 -20.69
CA TYR A 184 9.35 10.24 -20.16
C TYR A 184 10.04 8.98 -19.63
N ILE A 185 10.98 8.41 -20.41
CA ILE A 185 11.74 7.24 -19.96
C ILE A 185 12.48 7.55 -18.65
N ILE A 186 13.21 8.67 -18.60
CA ILE A 186 13.99 9.06 -17.43
C ILE A 186 13.09 9.18 -16.19
N HIS A 187 11.97 9.89 -16.31
CA HIS A 187 11.11 10.14 -15.17
C HIS A 187 10.25 8.96 -14.77
N ARG A 188 9.84 8.09 -15.71
CA ARG A 188 9.15 6.85 -15.40
C ARG A 188 10.07 5.85 -14.72
N GLN A 189 11.30 5.64 -15.22
CA GLN A 189 12.28 4.80 -14.54
C GLN A 189 12.59 5.33 -13.14
N ALA A 190 12.74 6.65 -12.96
CA ALA A 190 12.96 7.24 -11.64
C ALA A 190 11.79 6.98 -10.67
N ALA A 191 10.54 6.98 -11.14
CA ALA A 191 9.38 6.64 -10.33
C ALA A 191 9.34 5.13 -10.00
N GLU A 192 9.58 4.27 -10.98
CA GLU A 192 9.61 2.81 -10.82
C GLU A 192 10.78 2.34 -9.94
N SER A 193 11.95 2.99 -10.01
CA SER A 193 13.08 2.72 -9.12
C SER A 193 12.74 3.01 -7.66
N ARG A 194 12.04 4.12 -7.38
CA ARG A 194 11.57 4.44 -6.02
C ARG A 194 10.58 3.42 -5.50
N LEU A 195 9.67 3.00 -6.39
CA LEU A 195 8.69 1.98 -6.06
C LEU A 195 9.37 0.65 -5.72
N ASN A 196 10.36 0.22 -6.52
CA ASN A 196 11.16 -0.96 -6.22
C ASN A 196 11.91 -0.82 -4.89
N GLU A 197 12.58 0.31 -4.66
CA GLU A 197 13.28 0.59 -3.39
C GLU A 197 12.35 0.60 -2.19
N ALA A 198 11.11 1.08 -2.35
CA ALA A 198 10.10 1.05 -1.30
C ALA A 198 9.66 -0.39 -1.01
N PHE A 199 9.24 -1.14 -2.03
CA PHE A 199 8.86 -2.56 -1.89
C PHE A 199 9.98 -3.40 -1.26
N GLU A 200 11.24 -3.14 -1.61
CA GLU A 200 12.40 -3.79 -0.99
C GLU A 200 12.54 -3.49 0.50
N ARG A 201 12.07 -2.34 0.98
CA ARG A 201 12.00 -2.05 2.42
C ARG A 201 10.78 -2.69 3.08
N LEU A 202 9.69 -2.87 2.34
CA LEU A 202 8.45 -3.48 2.85
C LEU A 202 8.62 -4.93 3.28
N GLU A 203 9.46 -5.70 2.59
CA GLU A 203 9.80 -7.08 2.94
C GLU A 203 10.46 -7.19 4.34
N TYR A 204 10.69 -6.08 5.05
CA TYR A 204 11.40 -5.99 6.32
C TYR A 204 10.67 -5.29 7.46
N TYR A 205 9.39 -5.59 7.72
CA TYR A 205 8.61 -5.00 8.84
C TYR A 205 8.21 -3.53 8.60
N ASP A 206 7.85 -3.15 7.37
CA ASP A 206 7.35 -1.79 7.14
C ASP A 206 5.86 -1.70 7.44
N GLU A 207 5.51 -0.82 8.38
CA GLU A 207 4.14 -0.43 8.77
C GLU A 207 3.31 0.00 7.55
N ASN A 208 3.95 0.38 6.44
CA ASN A 208 3.26 0.78 5.21
C ASN A 208 2.84 -0.40 4.32
N ALA A 209 3.31 -1.62 4.55
CA ALA A 209 3.09 -2.76 3.64
C ALA A 209 1.60 -3.04 3.34
N PRO A 210 0.67 -3.00 4.31
CA PRO A 210 -0.76 -3.15 4.04
C PRO A 210 -1.30 -2.07 3.10
N TYR A 211 -0.87 -0.81 3.29
CA TYR A 211 -1.30 0.31 2.46
C TYR A 211 -0.80 0.16 1.01
N TRP A 212 0.41 -0.38 0.84
CA TRP A 212 0.96 -0.68 -0.47
C TRP A 212 0.16 -1.75 -1.22
N SER A 213 -0.16 -2.86 -0.55
CA SER A 213 -1.06 -3.89 -1.08
C SER A 213 -2.43 -3.30 -1.40
N MET A 214 -2.97 -2.44 -0.55
CA MET A 214 -4.24 -1.75 -0.79
C MET A 214 -4.22 -0.90 -2.08
N ILE A 215 -3.18 -0.09 -2.32
CA ILE A 215 -3.04 0.65 -3.59
C ILE A 215 -2.94 -0.31 -4.77
N ARG A 216 -2.14 -1.38 -4.62
CA ARG A 216 -1.99 -2.40 -5.66
C ARG A 216 -3.37 -2.99 -5.97
N ASP A 217 -4.06 -3.58 -5.02
CA ASP A 217 -5.24 -4.37 -5.35
C ASP A 217 -6.41 -3.47 -5.77
N SER A 218 -6.52 -2.27 -5.18
CA SER A 218 -7.50 -1.25 -5.58
C SER A 218 -7.33 -0.80 -7.03
N THR A 219 -6.09 -0.60 -7.51
CA THR A 219 -5.87 -0.10 -8.89
C THR A 219 -6.26 -1.10 -9.95
N LEU A 220 -6.17 -2.40 -9.68
CA LEU A 220 -6.72 -3.43 -10.56
C LEU A 220 -8.25 -3.53 -10.42
N GLY A 221 -8.76 -3.56 -9.19
CA GLY A 221 -10.21 -3.61 -8.93
C GLY A 221 -10.98 -2.43 -9.51
N ALA A 222 -10.34 -1.25 -9.59
CA ALA A 222 -10.90 -0.06 -10.22
C ALA A 222 -11.25 -0.24 -11.71
N LEU A 223 -10.67 -1.25 -12.36
CA LEU A 223 -10.86 -1.56 -13.78
C LEU A 223 -11.93 -2.63 -14.00
N TYR A 224 -12.45 -3.25 -12.92
CA TYR A 224 -13.59 -4.14 -13.01
C TYR A 224 -14.85 -3.37 -13.44
N GLY A 225 -15.61 -3.97 -14.35
CA GLY A 225 -16.76 -3.37 -15.02
C GLY A 225 -16.43 -2.55 -16.28
N GLU A 226 -15.17 -2.46 -16.70
CA GLU A 226 -14.79 -1.87 -18.00
C GLU A 226 -14.76 -2.95 -19.09
N ASP A 227 -15.94 -3.28 -19.63
CA ASP A 227 -16.15 -4.43 -20.54
C ASP A 227 -15.35 -4.38 -21.85
N ASP A 228 -14.92 -3.19 -22.27
CA ASP A 228 -14.18 -2.98 -23.53
C ASP A 228 -12.65 -3.12 -23.36
N LEU A 229 -12.15 -3.37 -22.15
CA LEU A 229 -10.74 -3.61 -21.87
C LEU A 229 -10.45 -5.11 -21.79
N THR A 230 -9.31 -5.53 -22.35
CA THR A 230 -8.83 -6.89 -22.12
C THR A 230 -8.17 -7.00 -20.74
N GLU A 231 -8.12 -8.21 -20.18
CA GLU A 231 -7.40 -8.47 -18.93
C GLU A 231 -5.94 -8.00 -18.98
N GLU A 232 -5.27 -8.21 -20.12
CA GLU A 232 -3.92 -7.73 -20.35
C GLU A 232 -3.83 -6.20 -20.23
N GLU A 233 -4.78 -5.47 -20.82
CA GLU A 233 -4.82 -4.02 -20.74
C GLU A 233 -5.12 -3.53 -19.33
N CYS A 234 -6.00 -4.20 -18.60
CA CYS A 234 -6.25 -3.89 -17.20
C CYS A 234 -4.96 -3.96 -16.37
N HIS A 235 -4.19 -5.04 -16.52
CA HIS A 235 -2.90 -5.17 -15.83
C HIS A 235 -1.91 -4.06 -16.23
N LYS A 236 -1.81 -3.73 -17.52
CA LYS A 236 -0.93 -2.64 -17.99
C LYS A 236 -1.33 -1.27 -17.44
N ILE A 237 -2.62 -1.01 -17.30
CA ILE A 237 -3.16 0.25 -16.74
C ILE A 237 -2.91 0.30 -15.24
N ALA A 238 -3.18 -0.79 -14.51
CA ALA A 238 -2.91 -0.85 -13.07
C ALA A 238 -1.41 -0.69 -12.77
N ASP A 239 -0.53 -1.27 -13.58
CA ASP A 239 0.93 -1.14 -13.46
C ASP A 239 1.47 0.23 -13.93
N SER A 240 0.61 1.08 -14.50
CA SER A 240 0.99 2.46 -14.84
C SER A 240 1.01 3.39 -13.63
N VAL A 241 0.45 2.93 -12.49
CA VAL A 241 0.45 3.67 -11.22
C VAL A 241 1.75 3.40 -10.48
N ALA A 242 2.54 4.45 -10.29
CA ALA A 242 3.74 4.43 -9.48
C ALA A 242 3.53 5.26 -8.22
N ASN A 243 3.66 4.65 -7.05
CA ASN A 243 3.67 5.41 -5.81
C ASN A 243 5.07 6.01 -5.59
N THR A 244 5.10 7.31 -5.39
CA THR A 244 6.33 8.12 -5.34
C THR A 244 6.71 8.56 -3.93
N SER A 245 5.74 8.56 -3.01
CA SER A 245 5.90 8.85 -1.59
C SER A 245 4.71 8.26 -0.82
N LEU A 246 4.98 7.45 0.19
CA LEU A 246 3.98 6.94 1.13
C LEU A 246 4.52 7.09 2.54
N ASP A 247 3.70 7.71 3.38
CA ASP A 247 3.90 7.80 4.83
C ASP A 247 2.54 7.56 5.46
N ALA A 248 2.30 6.35 5.93
CA ALA A 248 1.08 5.94 6.61
C ALA A 248 1.43 5.43 8.00
N LYS A 249 0.49 5.65 8.94
CA LYS A 249 0.55 5.11 10.30
C LYS A 249 -0.79 4.46 10.58
N ASP A 250 -0.75 3.23 11.04
CA ASP A 250 -1.91 2.51 11.55
C ASP A 250 -1.85 2.34 13.07
N ASP A 251 -2.90 1.76 13.63
CA ASP A 251 -2.94 1.31 15.02
C ASP A 251 -3.21 -0.18 15.19
N GLY A 252 -2.82 -0.97 14.17
CA GLY A 252 -3.03 -2.40 14.08
C GLY A 252 -4.31 -2.80 13.33
N CYS A 253 -5.32 -1.92 13.24
CA CYS A 253 -6.55 -2.20 12.50
C CYS A 253 -6.97 -1.08 11.55
N GLU A 254 -6.70 0.18 11.90
CA GLU A 254 -7.15 1.34 11.12
C GLU A 254 -5.99 2.27 10.77
N ILE A 255 -6.00 2.79 9.55
CA ILE A 255 -5.08 3.86 9.17
C ILE A 255 -5.48 5.12 9.91
N ARG A 256 -4.55 5.70 10.68
CA ARG A 256 -4.76 6.96 11.41
C ARG A 256 -4.25 8.17 10.66
N ASP A 257 -3.09 8.04 10.06
CA ASP A 257 -2.46 9.10 9.27
C ASP A 257 -2.04 8.50 7.94
N ALA A 258 -2.29 9.20 6.84
CA ALA A 258 -1.69 8.85 5.56
C ALA A 258 -1.38 10.10 4.73
N ASN A 259 -0.16 10.14 4.20
CA ASN A 259 0.28 11.15 3.26
C ASN A 259 0.87 10.43 2.03
N VAL A 260 0.07 10.39 0.96
CA VAL A 260 0.31 9.53 -0.21
C VAL A 260 0.47 10.39 -1.46
N ILE A 261 1.53 10.17 -2.21
CA ILE A 261 1.74 10.77 -3.53
C ILE A 261 1.98 9.66 -4.54
N THR A 262 1.05 9.52 -5.48
CA THR A 262 1.20 8.58 -6.59
C THR A 262 1.22 9.29 -7.93
N ARG A 263 1.71 8.60 -8.95
CA ARG A 263 1.77 9.06 -10.32
C ARG A 263 1.18 8.01 -11.23
N ILE A 264 0.16 8.38 -11.98
CA ILE A 264 -0.40 7.57 -13.05
C ILE A 264 0.30 7.97 -14.35
N HIS A 265 1.11 7.08 -14.90
CA HIS A 265 1.81 7.30 -16.17
C HIS A 265 0.87 7.06 -17.34
N SER A 266 0.79 8.00 -18.29
CA SER A 266 0.01 7.76 -19.51
C SER A 266 0.62 6.60 -20.29
N LEU A 267 -0.26 5.74 -20.82
CA LEU A 267 0.13 4.65 -21.71
C LEU A 267 0.23 5.09 -23.17
N VAL A 268 -0.34 6.24 -23.55
CA VAL A 268 -0.47 6.67 -24.96
C VAL A 268 0.39 7.87 -25.33
N ALA A 269 0.92 8.60 -24.35
CA ALA A 269 1.69 9.82 -24.54
C ALA A 269 2.70 10.03 -23.42
N PRO A 270 3.74 10.87 -23.61
CA PRO A 270 4.68 11.22 -22.55
C PRO A 270 4.08 12.24 -21.57
N LYS A 271 3.02 11.82 -20.87
CA LYS A 271 2.26 12.59 -19.87
C LYS A 271 2.09 11.77 -18.60
N SER A 272 1.71 12.43 -17.52
CA SER A 272 1.31 11.74 -16.30
C SER A 272 0.32 12.58 -15.50
N VAL A 273 -0.29 11.95 -14.51
CA VAL A 273 -1.15 12.62 -13.53
C VAL A 273 -0.60 12.28 -12.15
N ASP A 274 -0.17 13.30 -11.41
CA ASP A 274 0.17 13.13 -10.00
C ASP A 274 -1.10 13.20 -9.17
N MET A 275 -1.20 12.34 -8.17
CA MET A 275 -2.28 12.26 -7.20
C MET A 275 -1.69 12.50 -5.81
N HIS A 276 -2.45 13.15 -4.93
CA HIS A 276 -2.04 13.39 -3.55
C HIS A 276 -3.22 13.24 -2.59
N LEU A 277 -3.02 12.47 -1.52
CA LEU A 277 -3.91 12.32 -0.38
C LEU A 277 -3.18 12.75 0.90
N THR A 278 -3.82 13.57 1.71
CA THR A 278 -3.57 13.65 3.14
C THR A 278 -4.82 13.12 3.86
N PHE A 279 -4.64 12.30 4.88
CA PHE A 279 -5.70 11.69 5.67
C PHE A 279 -5.27 11.71 7.14
N HIS A 280 -6.22 12.05 8.01
CA HIS A 280 -6.07 12.02 9.45
C HIS A 280 -7.38 11.57 10.10
N HIS A 281 -7.32 10.53 10.92
CA HIS A 281 -8.42 10.06 11.75
C HIS A 281 -7.90 9.62 13.11
N ARG A 282 -8.37 10.28 14.18
CA ARG A 282 -8.02 9.96 15.55
C ARG A 282 -9.19 10.20 16.49
N THR A 283 -9.66 9.11 17.09
CA THR A 283 -10.60 9.17 18.21
C THR A 283 -9.85 9.38 19.51
N ARG A 284 -10.20 10.42 20.25
CA ARG A 284 -9.72 10.72 21.61
C ARG A 284 -10.86 10.58 22.60
N MET A 285 -10.53 10.61 23.90
CA MET A 285 -11.52 10.47 24.98
C MET A 285 -12.68 11.48 24.87
N TYR A 286 -12.44 12.69 24.36
CA TYR A 286 -13.43 13.77 24.27
C TYR A 286 -13.51 14.46 22.90
N SER A 287 -12.74 14.01 21.91
CA SER A 287 -12.72 14.63 20.58
C SER A 287 -12.49 13.59 19.51
N VAL A 288 -12.95 13.90 18.29
CA VAL A 288 -12.61 13.15 17.09
C VAL A 288 -11.92 14.13 16.17
N GLU A 289 -10.68 13.83 15.81
CA GLU A 289 -9.93 14.57 14.80
C GLU A 289 -10.09 13.78 13.51
N TYR A 290 -10.80 14.33 12.53
CA TYR A 290 -11.06 13.62 11.28
C TYR A 290 -11.04 14.60 10.12
N GLY A 291 -10.22 14.30 9.11
CA GLY A 291 -10.19 15.05 7.88
C GLY A 291 -9.29 14.44 6.81
N TYR A 292 -9.63 14.72 5.56
CA TYR A 292 -8.83 14.34 4.42
C TYR A 292 -8.89 15.39 3.32
N SER A 293 -7.89 15.38 2.44
CA SER A 293 -7.89 16.20 1.23
C SER A 293 -7.20 15.47 0.09
N LEU A 294 -7.85 15.44 -1.06
CA LEU A 294 -7.39 14.81 -2.28
C LEU A 294 -7.25 15.84 -3.38
N GLY A 295 -6.22 15.68 -4.20
CA GLY A 295 -6.05 16.48 -5.39
C GLY A 295 -5.13 15.85 -6.40
N PHE A 296 -5.11 16.44 -7.58
CA PHE A 296 -4.36 15.93 -8.72
C PHE A 296 -3.67 17.04 -9.50
N ARG A 297 -2.62 16.69 -10.23
CA ARG A 297 -1.89 17.59 -11.13
C ARG A 297 -1.62 16.87 -12.45
N ILE A 298 -2.09 17.46 -13.55
CA ILE A 298 -1.85 16.92 -14.90
C ILE A 298 -0.51 17.45 -15.41
N ASN A 299 0.44 16.55 -15.61
CA ASN A 299 1.74 16.84 -16.21
C ASN A 299 1.65 16.65 -17.72
N LYS A 300 1.54 17.77 -18.46
CA LYS A 300 1.46 17.78 -19.92
C LYS A 300 2.77 17.41 -20.61
N GLU A 301 3.86 17.55 -19.88
CA GLU A 301 5.21 17.16 -20.25
C GLU A 301 5.78 16.30 -19.10
N PRO A 302 6.73 15.40 -19.38
CA PRO A 302 7.39 14.63 -18.34
C PRO A 302 8.09 15.54 -17.33
N VAL A 303 7.88 15.27 -16.04
CA VAL A 303 8.52 15.98 -14.93
C VAL A 303 9.07 14.96 -13.94
N PRO A 304 10.08 15.30 -13.11
CA PRO A 304 10.54 14.42 -12.05
C PRO A 304 9.40 13.96 -11.11
N PRO A 305 9.45 12.73 -10.57
CA PRO A 305 8.53 12.29 -9.53
C PRO A 305 8.68 13.17 -8.28
N LEU A 306 7.56 13.48 -7.63
CA LEU A 306 7.56 14.23 -6.38
C LEU A 306 7.96 13.32 -5.23
N THR A 307 8.74 13.86 -4.30
CA THR A 307 9.18 13.15 -3.09
C THR A 307 8.44 13.63 -1.84
N SER A 308 7.79 14.77 -1.95
CA SER A 308 7.03 15.41 -0.91
C SER A 308 6.07 16.39 -1.56
N PHE A 309 4.95 16.65 -0.87
CA PHE A 309 3.98 17.60 -1.36
C PHE A 309 4.50 19.02 -1.12
N PRO A 310 4.53 19.90 -2.13
CA PRO A 310 5.24 21.18 -2.06
C PRO A 310 4.54 22.26 -1.21
N ASN A 311 3.32 22.01 -0.74
CA ASN A 311 2.52 22.99 -0.02
C ASN A 311 2.29 22.57 1.43
N SER A 312 2.67 23.42 2.37
CA SER A 312 2.46 23.23 3.82
C SER A 312 1.15 23.83 4.31
N ASN A 313 0.19 24.10 3.42
CA ASN A 313 -1.09 24.66 3.82
C ASN A 313 -1.85 23.66 4.70
N ARG A 314 -1.95 24.00 5.99
CA ARG A 314 -2.65 23.21 6.99
C ARG A 314 -4.17 23.16 6.78
N LYS A 315 -4.72 24.07 5.97
CA LYS A 315 -6.15 24.08 5.66
C LYS A 315 -6.47 23.07 4.57
N LEU A 316 -7.11 21.97 4.95
CA LEU A 316 -7.47 20.85 4.06
C LEU A 316 -8.21 21.31 2.79
N ASN A 317 -9.17 22.25 2.93
CA ASN A 317 -9.94 22.81 1.81
C ASN A 317 -9.14 23.67 0.82
N ARG A 318 -7.88 24.00 1.13
CA ARG A 318 -6.98 24.80 0.28
C ARG A 318 -5.63 24.12 0.05
N MET A 319 -5.51 22.84 0.40
CA MET A 319 -4.25 22.11 0.31
C MET A 319 -3.73 22.06 -1.15
N HIS A 320 -4.61 21.78 -2.11
CA HIS A 320 -4.28 21.66 -3.53
C HIS A 320 -4.53 22.95 -4.32
N SER A 321 -4.48 24.12 -3.67
CA SER A 321 -4.62 25.42 -4.32
C SER A 321 -3.26 25.95 -4.80
N GLY A 322 -2.83 25.60 -6.02
CA GLY A 322 -1.67 26.22 -6.67
C GLY A 322 -0.73 25.26 -7.40
N GLN A 323 0.27 25.79 -8.12
CA GLN A 323 1.31 25.01 -8.80
C GLN A 323 0.78 23.91 -9.75
N GLY A 324 -0.37 24.17 -10.39
CA GLY A 324 -1.03 23.24 -11.30
C GLY A 324 -1.84 22.13 -10.61
N TRP A 325 -1.86 22.09 -9.27
CA TRP A 325 -2.74 21.21 -8.53
C TRP A 325 -4.19 21.69 -8.61
N THR A 326 -5.09 20.70 -8.62
CA THR A 326 -6.53 20.87 -8.60
C THR A 326 -7.08 19.99 -7.48
N THR A 327 -7.92 20.56 -6.62
CA THR A 327 -8.62 19.82 -5.57
C THR A 327 -9.62 18.85 -6.21
N PHE A 328 -9.58 17.59 -5.77
CA PHE A 328 -10.55 16.57 -6.15
C PHE A 328 -11.73 16.59 -5.18
N GLY A 329 -11.44 16.40 -3.89
CA GLY A 329 -12.40 16.40 -2.80
C GLY A 329 -11.71 16.58 -1.44
N TRP A 330 -12.45 17.01 -0.44
CA TRP A 330 -11.95 17.16 0.93
C TRP A 330 -13.09 17.07 1.95
N PHE A 331 -12.73 16.71 3.17
CA PHE A 331 -13.62 16.57 4.32
C PHE A 331 -12.86 16.96 5.60
N TYR A 332 -13.53 17.55 6.58
CA TYR A 332 -13.04 17.63 7.95
C TYR A 332 -14.16 17.90 8.97
N LEU A 333 -13.90 17.60 10.24
CA LEU A 333 -14.72 18.03 11.39
C LEU A 333 -14.21 19.36 11.96
N ASP A 334 -15.12 20.30 12.21
CA ASP A 334 -14.79 21.52 12.97
C ASP A 334 -14.76 21.26 14.49
N ASP A 335 -14.45 22.30 15.28
CA ASP A 335 -14.38 22.20 16.74
C ASP A 335 -15.71 21.80 17.42
N ARG A 336 -16.84 21.92 16.68
CA ARG A 336 -18.18 21.55 17.11
C ARG A 336 -18.65 20.23 16.50
N ARG A 337 -17.72 19.49 15.88
CA ARG A 337 -17.97 18.23 15.16
C ARG A 337 -18.97 18.40 14.01
N ALA A 338 -19.15 19.61 13.48
CA ALA A 338 -19.85 19.79 12.23
C ALA A 338 -18.94 19.29 11.09
N GLU A 339 -19.52 18.52 10.18
CA GLU A 339 -18.84 18.05 8.98
C GLU A 339 -18.76 19.19 7.97
N HIS A 340 -17.58 19.40 7.41
CA HIS A 340 -17.33 20.29 6.29
C HIS A 340 -16.75 19.49 5.13
N SER A 341 -17.36 19.58 3.96
CA SER A 341 -16.88 18.82 2.81
C SER A 341 -17.20 19.47 1.47
N ALA A 342 -16.40 19.14 0.45
CA ALA A 342 -16.73 19.45 -0.94
C ALA A 342 -15.97 18.55 -1.91
N CYS A 343 -16.57 18.31 -3.08
CA CYS A 343 -16.00 17.64 -4.24
C CYS A 343 -15.98 18.60 -5.46
N PRO A 344 -15.04 19.58 -5.51
CA PRO A 344 -15.02 20.60 -6.56
C PRO A 344 -14.59 20.08 -7.94
N VAL A 345 -14.20 18.81 -8.06
CA VAL A 345 -13.91 18.19 -9.36
C VAL A 345 -15.14 18.25 -10.28
N SER A 346 -14.90 18.48 -11.57
CA SER A 346 -15.95 18.64 -12.58
C SER A 346 -15.76 17.65 -13.73
N ALA A 347 -16.80 17.46 -14.54
CA ALA A 347 -16.72 16.63 -15.75
C ALA A 347 -15.57 17.06 -16.68
N ARG A 348 -15.31 18.37 -16.78
CA ARG A 348 -14.20 18.91 -17.57
C ARG A 348 -12.84 18.47 -17.01
N HIS A 349 -12.67 18.54 -15.69
CA HIS A 349 -11.44 18.12 -15.02
C HIS A 349 -11.18 16.64 -15.24
N LEU A 350 -12.20 15.81 -15.02
CA LEU A 350 -12.11 14.36 -15.22
C LEU A 350 -11.80 14.01 -16.67
N LYS A 351 -12.43 14.68 -17.64
CA LYS A 351 -12.10 14.52 -19.06
C LYS A 351 -10.64 14.90 -19.37
N GLN A 352 -10.10 15.94 -18.75
CA GLN A 352 -8.70 16.33 -18.97
C GLN A 352 -7.72 15.29 -18.43
N VAL A 353 -8.03 14.67 -17.29
CA VAL A 353 -7.27 13.54 -16.75
C VAL A 353 -7.35 12.35 -17.70
N HIS A 354 -8.56 11.98 -18.11
CA HIS A 354 -8.82 10.90 -19.07
C HIS A 354 -7.99 11.10 -20.35
N ASP A 355 -8.16 12.24 -21.03
CA ASP A 355 -7.45 12.56 -22.27
C ASP A 355 -5.91 12.58 -22.08
N ALA A 356 -5.42 12.89 -20.86
CA ALA A 356 -4.00 12.89 -20.56
C ALA A 356 -3.43 11.48 -20.38
N LEU A 357 -4.19 10.56 -19.76
CA LEU A 357 -3.77 9.20 -19.46
C LEU A 357 -3.99 8.24 -20.63
N PHE A 358 -5.18 8.28 -21.22
CA PHE A 358 -5.67 7.29 -22.20
C PHE A 358 -5.81 7.87 -23.61
N GLY A 359 -5.67 9.19 -23.75
CA GLY A 359 -5.90 9.89 -25.01
C GLY A 359 -7.37 10.19 -25.26
N PRO A 360 -7.69 10.95 -26.32
CA PRO A 360 -9.08 11.29 -26.63
C PRO A 360 -9.89 10.04 -27.01
N ALA A 361 -11.18 10.04 -26.67
CA ALA A 361 -12.16 9.03 -27.07
C ALA A 361 -12.33 8.99 -28.61
N LYS A 362 -11.45 8.22 -29.26
CA LYS A 362 -11.44 7.98 -30.70
C LYS A 362 -11.68 6.49 -30.94
N LYS A 363 -12.44 6.20 -32.00
CA LYS A 363 -12.85 4.83 -32.32
C LYS A 363 -11.67 3.85 -32.36
N GLY A 364 -11.77 2.76 -31.60
CA GLY A 364 -10.78 1.69 -31.52
C GLY A 364 -9.50 2.05 -30.77
N LYS A 365 -9.49 3.14 -30.00
CA LYS A 365 -8.35 3.56 -29.17
C LYS A 365 -8.64 3.36 -27.70
N LEU A 366 -7.58 3.23 -26.91
CA LEU A 366 -7.69 3.11 -25.45
C LEU A 366 -8.60 4.18 -24.83
N GLY A 367 -8.52 5.41 -25.33
CA GLY A 367 -9.34 6.52 -24.84
C GLY A 367 -10.86 6.35 -25.03
N GLU A 368 -11.32 5.51 -25.97
CA GLU A 368 -12.75 5.19 -26.12
C GLU A 368 -13.18 4.06 -25.18
N ARG A 369 -12.30 3.07 -24.98
CA ARG A 369 -12.59 1.84 -24.24
C ARG A 369 -12.47 2.02 -22.73
N MET A 370 -11.66 2.98 -22.29
CA MET A 370 -11.65 3.45 -20.91
C MET A 370 -12.77 4.48 -20.72
N SER A 371 -13.66 4.26 -19.76
CA SER A 371 -14.72 5.22 -19.44
C SER A 371 -14.23 6.36 -18.52
N LEU A 372 -15.03 7.43 -18.40
CA LEU A 372 -14.79 8.46 -17.37
C LEU A 372 -14.98 7.88 -15.96
N ARG A 373 -15.87 6.91 -15.80
CA ARG A 373 -16.10 6.17 -14.55
C ARG A 373 -14.83 5.44 -14.14
N GLY A 374 -14.28 4.59 -15.02
CA GLY A 374 -13.02 3.89 -14.79
C GLY A 374 -11.85 4.84 -14.51
N THR A 375 -11.80 6.00 -15.19
CA THR A 375 -10.81 7.05 -14.89
C THR A 375 -10.95 7.57 -13.45
N ALA A 376 -12.17 7.87 -12.99
CA ALA A 376 -12.40 8.35 -11.62
C ALA A 376 -12.08 7.28 -10.58
N LYS A 377 -12.50 6.02 -10.81
CA LYS A 377 -12.16 4.86 -9.97
C LYS A 377 -10.64 4.69 -9.87
N LEU A 378 -9.92 4.73 -10.99
CA LEU A 378 -8.45 4.60 -11.00
C LEU A 378 -7.75 5.75 -10.25
N MET A 379 -8.26 6.98 -10.36
CA MET A 379 -7.71 8.11 -9.59
C MET A 379 -7.81 7.88 -8.08
N LEU A 380 -8.96 7.42 -7.58
CA LEU A 380 -9.17 7.12 -6.17
C LEU A 380 -8.36 5.90 -5.72
N ALA A 381 -8.40 4.83 -6.51
CA ALA A 381 -7.66 3.60 -6.24
C ALA A 381 -6.14 3.81 -6.23
N SER A 382 -5.62 4.73 -7.03
CA SER A 382 -4.21 5.11 -7.00
C SER A 382 -3.76 5.72 -5.66
N LEU A 383 -4.70 6.08 -4.79
CA LEU A 383 -4.47 6.57 -3.43
C LEU A 383 -4.91 5.55 -2.37
N GLY A 384 -5.18 4.30 -2.77
CA GLY A 384 -5.66 3.24 -1.88
C GLY A 384 -7.15 3.31 -1.55
N ILE A 385 -7.92 4.15 -2.25
CA ILE A 385 -9.36 4.27 -2.03
C ILE A 385 -10.09 3.39 -3.03
N ALA A 386 -10.43 2.18 -2.61
CA ALA A 386 -11.36 1.33 -3.36
C ALA A 386 -12.76 1.98 -3.34
N PHE A 387 -13.29 2.24 -4.54
CA PHE A 387 -14.50 3.02 -4.73
C PHE A 387 -15.23 2.56 -6.00
N ASP A 388 -16.52 2.28 -5.85
CA ASP A 388 -17.41 1.91 -6.94
C ASP A 388 -18.44 3.00 -7.25
N VAL A 389 -18.82 3.06 -8.53
CA VAL A 389 -19.78 4.04 -9.04
C VAL A 389 -20.76 3.28 -9.92
N ALA A 390 -21.87 2.88 -9.33
CA ALA A 390 -22.86 2.07 -10.05
C ALA A 390 -23.47 2.85 -11.23
N VAL A 391 -23.66 2.19 -12.37
CA VAL A 391 -24.30 2.79 -13.57
C VAL A 391 -25.83 2.73 -13.55
N ASP A 392 -26.38 1.76 -12.82
CA ASP A 392 -27.81 1.56 -12.58
C ASP A 392 -28.02 0.86 -11.23
N GLU A 393 -29.28 0.54 -10.89
CA GLU A 393 -29.61 -0.12 -9.62
C GLU A 393 -29.15 -1.59 -9.58
N GLU A 394 -29.05 -2.26 -10.73
CA GLU A 394 -28.60 -3.66 -10.80
C GLU A 394 -27.10 -3.73 -10.52
N ASP A 395 -26.31 -2.87 -11.15
CA ASP A 395 -24.88 -2.70 -10.88
C ASP A 395 -24.61 -2.32 -9.41
N LYS A 396 -25.47 -1.49 -8.81
CA LYS A 396 -25.39 -1.13 -7.39
C LYS A 396 -25.61 -2.33 -6.46
N ASP A 397 -26.59 -3.16 -6.76
CA ASP A 397 -26.91 -4.33 -5.94
C ASP A 397 -25.82 -5.41 -6.07
N GLU A 398 -25.17 -5.53 -7.24
CA GLU A 398 -24.11 -6.52 -7.49
C GLU A 398 -22.73 -6.07 -7.00
N ASN A 399 -22.34 -4.82 -7.30
CA ASN A 399 -20.97 -4.34 -7.13
C ASN A 399 -20.83 -3.25 -6.06
N GLY A 400 -21.94 -2.75 -5.51
CA GLY A 400 -21.94 -1.68 -4.52
C GLY A 400 -21.92 -0.27 -5.14
N ASP A 401 -21.93 0.74 -4.26
CA ASP A 401 -22.02 2.14 -4.66
C ASP A 401 -21.38 3.07 -3.62
N GLY A 402 -20.11 3.41 -3.83
CA GLY A 402 -19.33 4.21 -2.90
C GLY A 402 -18.03 3.55 -2.46
N HIS A 403 -17.56 3.93 -1.27
CA HIS A 403 -16.34 3.38 -0.70
C HIS A 403 -16.54 1.93 -0.28
N THR A 404 -15.60 1.07 -0.68
CA THR A 404 -15.54 -0.34 -0.28
C THR A 404 -14.39 -0.52 0.70
N SER A 405 -14.65 -1.06 1.89
CA SER A 405 -13.62 -1.33 2.89
C SER A 405 -12.88 -2.64 2.57
N SER A 406 -11.55 -2.60 2.64
CA SER A 406 -10.72 -3.81 2.75
C SER A 406 -10.58 -4.18 4.24
N MET A 407 -10.49 -5.47 4.54
CA MET A 407 -10.29 -5.95 5.92
C MET A 407 -8.86 -5.71 6.44
N GLU A 408 -7.88 -5.56 5.54
CA GLU A 408 -6.45 -5.48 5.90
C GLU A 408 -5.96 -4.04 6.16
N ALA A 409 -6.55 -3.07 5.46
CA ALA A 409 -6.28 -1.65 5.62
C ALA A 409 -7.48 -0.86 5.11
N CYS A 410 -8.05 0.02 5.94
CA CYS A 410 -9.17 0.86 5.53
C CYS A 410 -8.93 2.33 5.90
N LEU A 411 -9.39 3.20 5.01
CA LEU A 411 -9.54 4.61 5.30
C LEU A 411 -10.99 4.81 5.73
N GLU A 412 -11.22 5.28 6.95
CA GLU A 412 -12.57 5.65 7.36
C GLU A 412 -12.99 6.88 6.55
N LEU A 413 -13.85 6.68 5.54
CA LEU A 413 -14.36 7.72 4.65
C LEU A 413 -15.86 7.98 4.83
N ALA A 414 -16.53 7.24 5.73
CA ALA A 414 -17.96 7.44 5.96
C ALA A 414 -18.21 8.78 6.66
N ALA A 415 -19.27 9.46 6.22
CA ALA A 415 -19.73 10.74 6.75
C ALA A 415 -21.18 10.95 6.31
N GLU A 416 -21.94 11.81 7.01
CA GLU A 416 -23.26 12.22 6.54
C GLU A 416 -23.15 12.96 5.19
N LYS A 417 -22.10 13.78 5.05
CA LYS A 417 -21.80 14.54 3.83
C LYS A 417 -20.34 14.29 3.43
N PRO A 418 -20.03 13.19 2.72
CA PRO A 418 -18.67 12.88 2.36
C PRO A 418 -18.14 13.86 1.29
N GLY A 419 -16.83 14.15 1.34
CA GLY A 419 -16.13 14.96 0.35
C GLY A 419 -16.02 14.31 -1.03
N ILE A 420 -16.38 13.02 -1.13
CA ILE A 420 -16.49 12.23 -2.35
C ILE A 420 -17.75 11.37 -2.23
N SER A 421 -18.64 11.39 -3.22
CA SER A 421 -19.82 10.53 -3.25
C SER A 421 -20.03 9.93 -4.65
N ALA A 422 -20.60 8.73 -4.70
CA ALA A 422 -20.86 8.06 -5.96
C ALA A 422 -21.90 8.82 -6.81
N ALA A 423 -22.89 9.44 -6.16
CA ALA A 423 -23.87 10.32 -6.82
C ALA A 423 -23.20 11.50 -7.57
N HIS A 424 -22.22 12.16 -6.95
CA HIS A 424 -21.49 13.24 -7.62
C HIS A 424 -20.56 12.72 -8.73
N LEU A 425 -19.91 11.57 -8.49
CA LEU A 425 -19.08 10.93 -9.53
C LEU A 425 -19.92 10.51 -10.74
N ARG A 426 -21.11 9.92 -10.56
CA ARG A 426 -22.08 9.66 -11.64
C ARG A 426 -22.37 10.92 -12.44
N LYS A 427 -22.74 12.00 -11.76
CA LYS A 427 -23.06 13.30 -12.37
C LYS A 427 -21.93 13.83 -13.24
N ILE A 428 -20.68 13.80 -12.77
CA ILE A 428 -19.54 14.30 -13.57
C ILE A 428 -19.09 13.32 -14.66
N CYS A 429 -19.41 12.03 -14.53
CA CYS A 429 -19.21 11.03 -15.57
C CYS A 429 -20.33 11.05 -16.64
N GLY A 430 -21.42 11.77 -16.40
CA GLY A 430 -22.59 11.79 -17.28
C GLY A 430 -23.48 10.54 -17.16
N ILE A 431 -23.37 9.82 -16.04
CA ILE A 431 -24.22 8.67 -15.70
C ILE A 431 -25.52 9.20 -15.07
N PRO A 432 -26.70 8.66 -15.43
CA PRO A 432 -27.97 9.02 -14.79
C PRO A 432 -27.93 8.81 -13.26
N PRO A 433 -28.61 9.66 -12.47
CA PRO A 433 -28.68 9.47 -11.03
C PRO A 433 -29.50 8.22 -10.67
N LEU A 434 -29.11 7.56 -9.58
CA LEU A 434 -29.85 6.45 -8.99
C LEU A 434 -30.92 6.95 -8.01
N LYS A 435 -31.80 6.05 -7.60
CA LYS A 435 -32.83 6.33 -6.61
C LYS A 435 -32.17 6.59 -5.25
N GLY A 436 -32.46 7.78 -4.71
CA GLY A 436 -31.90 8.21 -3.42
C GLY A 436 -30.56 8.95 -3.54
N ASP A 437 -30.07 9.18 -4.76
CA ASP A 437 -28.91 10.04 -4.98
C ASP A 437 -29.17 11.43 -4.39
N ASP A 438 -28.20 11.90 -3.61
CA ASP A 438 -28.23 13.26 -3.11
C ASP A 438 -28.11 14.24 -4.29
N THR A 439 -29.07 15.16 -4.36
CA THR A 439 -29.12 16.21 -5.39
C THR A 439 -28.26 17.42 -5.02
N ALA A 440 -27.67 17.43 -3.82
CA ALA A 440 -26.79 18.49 -3.36
C ALA A 440 -25.62 18.70 -4.32
N ASP A 441 -25.27 19.96 -4.52
CA ASP A 441 -24.14 20.35 -5.33
C ASP A 441 -22.85 20.25 -4.53
N LEU A 442 -22.21 19.07 -4.55
CA LEU A 442 -20.93 18.84 -3.87
C LEU A 442 -19.79 19.71 -4.43
N SER A 443 -19.98 20.43 -5.55
CA SER A 443 -18.98 21.40 -5.99
C SER A 443 -18.85 22.61 -5.05
N LYS A 444 -19.80 22.77 -4.11
CA LYS A 444 -19.80 23.77 -3.05
C LYS A 444 -19.66 23.09 -1.70
N GLU A 445 -19.08 23.85 -0.77
CA GLU A 445 -18.97 23.43 0.62
C GLU A 445 -20.34 23.07 1.20
N GLN A 446 -20.41 21.85 1.71
CA GLN A 446 -21.49 21.31 2.49
C GLN A 446 -21.11 21.39 3.96
N VAL A 447 -22.09 21.74 4.80
CA VAL A 447 -21.92 21.81 6.26
C VAL A 447 -23.09 21.07 6.92
N THR A 448 -22.82 20.20 7.90
CA THR A 448 -23.88 19.60 8.75
C THR A 448 -24.21 20.49 9.94
N ALA A 449 -25.30 20.19 10.64
CA ALA A 449 -25.58 20.89 11.89
C ALA A 449 -24.50 20.54 12.93
N PRO A 450 -24.08 21.48 13.80
CA PRO A 450 -23.21 21.15 14.92
C PRO A 450 -23.83 20.04 15.77
N MET A 451 -23.00 19.12 16.25
CA MET A 451 -23.44 18.14 17.22
C MET A 451 -23.66 18.88 18.54
N ASP A 452 -24.91 19.00 19.01
CA ASP A 452 -25.18 19.59 20.32
C ASP A 452 -24.41 18.75 21.35
N PRO A 453 -23.55 19.38 22.19
CA PRO A 453 -22.93 18.67 23.28
C PRO A 453 -24.07 18.19 24.16
N SER A 454 -24.34 16.88 24.14
CA SER A 454 -25.37 16.28 24.98
C SER A 454 -25.13 16.76 26.41
N GLU A 455 -26.15 17.37 27.02
CA GLU A 455 -26.16 17.87 28.41
C GLU A 455 -25.97 16.74 29.46
N ASP A 456 -25.62 15.53 29.01
CA ASP A 456 -25.18 14.41 29.82
C ASP A 456 -23.71 14.56 30.28
N GLU A 457 -23.16 15.78 30.20
CA GLU A 457 -21.99 16.19 30.97
C GLU A 457 -22.32 15.97 32.44
N TYR A 458 -21.98 14.76 32.89
CA TYR A 458 -22.04 14.28 34.26
C TYR A 458 -21.89 15.45 35.19
N GLY A 459 -22.96 15.75 35.95
CA GLY A 459 -22.95 16.74 37.01
C GLY A 459 -21.78 16.46 37.94
N SER A 460 -20.64 17.05 37.61
CA SER A 460 -19.46 17.06 38.46
C SER A 460 -19.75 18.14 39.48
N ASP A 461 -20.43 17.72 40.54
CA ASP A 461 -20.41 18.39 41.84
C ASP A 461 -18.94 18.48 42.29
N ASP A 462 -18.16 19.46 41.80
CA ASP A 462 -16.88 19.84 42.40
C ASP A 462 -16.47 21.26 41.98
N ASP A 463 -16.85 22.19 42.85
CA ASP A 463 -16.05 23.33 43.35
C ASP A 463 -14.72 23.70 42.64
N GLY A 464 -14.87 24.47 41.57
CA GLY A 464 -14.24 25.79 41.49
C GLY A 464 -12.71 25.84 41.54
N TYR A 465 -12.06 25.70 40.38
CA TYR A 465 -10.84 26.45 40.08
C TYR A 465 -10.86 26.94 38.63
N GLY A 466 -11.07 28.25 38.47
CA GLY A 466 -11.01 28.91 37.17
C GLY A 466 -9.62 28.81 36.54
N ARG A 467 -9.58 28.37 35.28
CA ARG A 467 -8.48 28.66 34.37
C ARG A 467 -9.03 29.11 33.02
N GLY A 468 -8.53 30.25 32.57
CA GLY A 468 -8.98 30.94 31.37
C GLY A 468 -8.79 30.14 30.10
N ARG A 469 -9.81 30.19 29.23
CA ARG A 469 -9.74 29.84 27.82
C ARG A 469 -8.56 30.56 27.17
N ARG A 470 -7.64 29.80 26.59
CA ARG A 470 -6.85 30.25 25.45
C ARG A 470 -7.44 29.58 24.22
N ASP A 471 -7.83 30.41 23.27
CA ASP A 471 -8.12 30.00 21.91
C ASP A 471 -6.79 29.53 21.30
N GLU A 472 -6.53 28.23 21.35
CA GLU A 472 -5.45 27.60 20.60
C GLU A 472 -6.13 26.81 19.46
N GLU A 473 -6.06 27.37 18.25
CA GLU A 473 -6.38 26.69 17.01
C GLU A 473 -5.69 25.31 17.01
N CYS A 474 -6.44 24.25 16.71
CA CYS A 474 -5.88 22.91 16.52
C CYS A 474 -4.83 22.93 15.41
N ILE A 475 -3.56 23.02 15.82
CA ILE A 475 -2.41 22.89 14.95
C ILE A 475 -2.12 21.39 14.79
N PHE A 476 -2.45 20.85 13.62
CA PHE A 476 -1.91 19.58 13.14
C PHE A 476 -0.38 19.75 12.95
N ILE A 477 0.41 18.93 13.64
CA ILE A 477 1.89 18.88 13.55
C ILE A 477 2.28 17.81 12.55
#